data_AF-A0A524D2E2-F1
#
_entry.id   AF-A0A524D2E2-F1
#
_cell.length_a   1.000
_cell.length_b   1.000
_cell.length_c   1.000
_cell.angle_alpha   90.00
_cell.angle_beta   90.00
_cell.angle_gamma   90.00
#
_symmetry.space_group_name_H-M   'P 1'
#
loop_
_entity.id
_entity.type
_entity.pdbx_description
1 polymer ?
#
loop_
_entity_poly.entity_id
_entity_poly.type
_entity_poly.pdbx_seq_one_letter_code
_entity_poly.pdbx_strand_id
1 'polypeptide(L)'
;MRFLFGRKDKNDESEQEKKETGSLGIFSPASKACQGDPAHECKRLAELDRIFIRSKKIKSLEDVPYVVNEVREGRIMLLDISRLNNGGEQSHLELKRIIERIRGETRGIQADLALV
;
A
#
# COMPACT_ATOMS: atom_id res chain seq x y z
N MET A 1 56.81 -26.50 8.93
CA MET A 1 56.46 -25.44 9.89
C MET A 1 56.07 -26.09 11.23
N ARG A 2 56.30 -25.35 12.32
CA ARG A 2 56.37 -25.78 13.74
C ARG A 2 55.14 -26.53 14.27
N PHE A 3 55.41 -27.48 15.19
CA PHE A 3 54.49 -27.96 16.22
C PHE A 3 54.24 -26.88 17.30
N LEU A 4 53.10 -26.95 18.00
CA LEU A 4 52.98 -27.22 19.46
C LEU A 4 51.57 -26.81 19.98
N PHE A 5 50.89 -27.79 20.61
CA PHE A 5 50.02 -27.78 21.82
C PHE A 5 49.13 -26.55 22.12
N GLY A 6 47.85 -26.65 22.53
CA GLY A 6 47.11 -27.71 23.22
C GLY A 6 46.40 -27.13 24.47
N ARG A 7 45.10 -27.43 24.64
CA ARG A 7 44.24 -27.50 25.87
C ARG A 7 42.76 -27.48 25.39
N LYS A 8 41.89 -28.49 25.54
CA LYS A 8 41.49 -29.36 26.68
C LYS A 8 41.07 -28.49 27.88
N ASP A 9 39.79 -28.45 28.24
CA ASP A 9 39.17 -29.51 29.07
C ASP A 9 37.78 -30.01 28.67
N LYS A 10 37.63 -31.32 28.91
CA LYS A 10 36.38 -32.09 29.01
C LYS A 10 35.90 -32.07 30.46
N ASN A 11 34.58 -32.16 30.67
CA ASN A 11 33.91 -33.05 31.63
C ASN A 11 32.42 -32.72 31.65
N ASP A 12 31.47 -33.62 31.84
CA ASP A 12 31.35 -35.07 31.69
C ASP A 12 29.84 -35.31 31.83
N GLU A 13 29.28 -36.26 31.10
CA GLU A 13 27.86 -36.61 31.15
C GLU A 13 27.45 -37.16 32.52
N SER A 14 26.27 -36.79 33.00
CA SER A 14 25.45 -37.67 33.85
C SER A 14 23.97 -37.32 33.70
N GLU A 15 23.23 -38.28 33.16
CA GLU A 15 21.77 -38.30 33.17
C GLU A 15 21.25 -38.37 34.62
N GLN A 16 20.23 -37.57 34.95
CA GLN A 16 19.31 -37.91 36.03
C GLN A 16 17.95 -37.24 35.80
N GLU A 17 16.93 -38.09 35.63
CA GLU A 17 15.52 -37.75 35.60
C GLU A 17 15.01 -37.15 36.93
N LYS A 18 13.97 -36.30 36.79
CA LYS A 18 12.91 -35.94 37.76
C LYS A 18 13.30 -35.02 38.93
N LYS A 19 12.76 -33.78 38.90
CA LYS A 19 11.57 -33.40 39.69
C LYS A 19 11.08 -32.01 39.32
N GLU A 20 9.75 -31.89 39.33
CA GLU A 20 8.94 -30.77 38.91
C GLU A 20 9.23 -29.52 39.74
N THR A 21 9.77 -28.48 39.12
CA THR A 21 9.70 -27.11 39.63
C THR A 21 9.47 -26.17 38.47
N GLY A 22 8.29 -25.56 38.41
CA GLY A 22 7.99 -24.61 37.36
C GLY A 22 6.62 -24.01 37.58
N SER A 23 6.58 -22.99 38.44
CA SER A 23 5.49 -22.07 38.75
C SER A 23 4.37 -21.98 37.70
N LEU A 24 3.12 -21.98 38.20
CA LEU A 24 1.91 -21.52 37.51
C LEU A 24 2.27 -20.48 36.46
N GLY A 25 2.08 -20.85 35.19
CA GLY A 25 2.47 -20.05 34.05
C GLY A 25 2.07 -18.61 34.25
N ILE A 26 3.08 -17.73 34.31
CA ILE A 26 2.87 -16.29 34.26
C ILE A 26 2.17 -16.05 32.94
N PHE A 27 0.87 -15.76 32.99
CA PHE A 27 0.15 -15.20 31.86
C PHE A 27 0.89 -13.93 31.48
N SER A 28 1.73 -14.04 30.45
CA SER A 28 2.39 -12.89 29.85
C SER A 28 1.26 -11.99 29.37
N PRO A 29 1.09 -10.77 29.92
CA PRO A 29 0.02 -9.90 29.48
C PRO A 29 0.21 -9.69 27.99
N ALA A 30 -0.89 -9.85 27.25
CA ALA A 30 -0.94 -9.68 25.81
C ALA A 30 -0.01 -8.54 25.39
N SER A 31 0.93 -8.86 24.51
CA SER A 31 1.90 -7.95 23.90
C SER A 31 1.31 -6.55 23.83
N LYS A 32 1.92 -5.61 24.56
CA LYS A 32 1.55 -4.20 24.63
C LYS A 32 0.92 -3.80 23.30
N ALA A 33 -0.37 -3.47 23.31
CA ALA A 33 -0.93 -2.73 22.20
C ALA A 33 -0.03 -1.51 22.08
N CYS A 34 0.78 -1.43 21.01
CA CYS A 34 1.39 -0.18 20.61
C CYS A 34 0.19 0.73 20.37
N GLN A 35 -0.18 1.50 21.40
CA GLN A 35 -1.05 2.64 21.23
C GLN A 35 -0.33 3.49 20.20
N GLY A 36 -0.82 3.45 18.96
CA GLY A 36 -0.36 4.36 17.92
C GLY A 36 -0.48 5.76 18.49
N ASP A 37 0.54 6.58 18.26
CA ASP A 37 0.52 7.97 18.71
C ASP A 37 -0.79 8.62 18.23
N PRO A 38 -1.69 9.05 19.13
CA PRO A 38 -2.97 9.61 18.74
C PRO A 38 -2.81 10.83 17.83
N ALA A 39 -1.68 11.55 17.92
CA ALA A 39 -1.37 12.64 17.00
C ALA A 39 -1.14 12.14 15.57
N HIS A 40 -0.53 10.96 15.40
CA HIS A 40 -0.32 10.32 14.11
C HIS A 40 -1.65 9.83 13.51
N GLU A 41 -2.55 9.28 14.33
CA GLU A 41 -3.88 8.87 13.86
C GLU A 41 -4.78 10.06 13.48
N CYS A 42 -4.78 11.13 14.28
CA CYS A 42 -5.52 12.35 13.96
C CYS A 42 -5.02 13.00 12.66
N LYS A 43 -3.71 12.98 12.40
CA LYS A 43 -3.12 13.51 11.16
C LYS A 43 -3.56 12.71 9.93
N ARG A 44 -3.60 11.38 10.05
CA ARG A 44 -4.07 10.46 9.01
C ARG A 44 -5.58 10.61 8.74
N LEU A 45 -6.38 10.83 9.79
CA LEU A 45 -7.81 11.13 9.67
C LEU A 45 -8.04 12.48 8.97
N ALA A 46 -7.25 13.50 9.30
CA ALA A 46 -7.31 14.80 8.62
C ALA A 46 -6.88 14.75 7.13
N GLU A 47 -6.06 13.78 6.75
CA GLU A 47 -5.73 13.49 5.35
C GLU A 47 -6.91 12.82 4.62
N LEU A 48 -7.64 11.92 5.29
CA LEU A 48 -8.83 11.24 4.73
C LEU A 48 -10.02 12.18 4.55
N ASP A 49 -10.22 13.16 5.44
CA ASP A 49 -11.25 14.21 5.31
C ASP A 49 -11.08 15.08 4.05
N ARG A 50 -9.98 14.94 3.31
CA ARG A 50 -9.67 15.71 2.10
C ARG A 50 -9.76 14.91 0.80
N ILE A 51 -9.96 13.58 0.86
CA ILE A 51 -10.05 12.75 -0.36
C ILE A 51 -11.48 12.79 -0.87
N PHE A 52 -11.76 13.72 -1.78
CA PHE A 52 -13.04 13.81 -2.45
C PHE A 52 -13.05 12.90 -3.68
N ILE A 53 -14.00 11.96 -3.73
CA ILE A 53 -14.30 11.20 -4.93
C ILE A 53 -15.24 12.04 -5.79
N ARG A 54 -14.90 12.25 -7.06
CA ARG A 54 -15.78 12.85 -8.05
C ARG A 54 -15.98 11.94 -9.24
N SER A 55 -17.18 11.95 -9.79
CA SER A 55 -17.52 11.20 -10.99
C SER A 55 -17.69 12.13 -12.18
N LYS A 56 -17.18 11.75 -13.34
CA LYS A 56 -17.44 12.44 -14.60
C LYS A 56 -17.70 11.44 -15.71
N LYS A 57 -18.74 11.71 -16.52
CA LYS A 57 -19.00 11.00 -17.76
C LYS A 57 -18.15 11.60 -18.87
N ILE A 58 -17.24 10.82 -19.42
CA ILE A 58 -16.36 11.24 -20.52
C ILE A 58 -17.15 11.20 -21.83
N LYS A 59 -17.16 12.31 -22.55
CA LYS A 59 -17.81 12.45 -23.86
C LYS A 59 -16.80 12.50 -24.99
N SER A 60 -15.68 13.19 -24.79
CA SER A 60 -14.65 13.41 -25.82
C SER A 60 -13.30 13.77 -25.19
N LEU A 61 -12.30 14.02 -26.04
CA LEU A 61 -10.97 14.48 -25.63
C LEU A 61 -10.98 15.82 -24.86
N GLU A 62 -12.01 16.65 -25.05
CA GLU A 62 -12.17 17.95 -24.38
C GLU A 62 -12.38 17.82 -22.87
N ASP A 63 -12.77 16.64 -22.39
CA ASP A 63 -12.98 16.40 -20.97
C ASP A 63 -11.68 16.18 -20.19
N VAL A 64 -10.56 15.89 -20.87
CA VAL A 64 -9.27 15.55 -20.25
C VAL A 64 -8.72 16.65 -19.35
N PRO A 65 -8.67 17.94 -19.73
CA PRO A 65 -8.12 18.99 -18.88
C PRO A 65 -8.84 19.11 -17.54
N TYR A 66 -10.16 18.92 -17.54
CA TYR A 66 -10.95 18.90 -16.31
C TYR A 66 -10.53 17.74 -15.40
N VAL A 67 -10.42 16.53 -15.94
CA VAL A 67 -9.99 15.36 -15.16
C VAL A 67 -8.59 15.56 -14.58
N VAL A 68 -7.66 16.05 -15.40
CA VAL A 68 -6.27 16.29 -14.98
C VAL A 68 -6.21 17.33 -13.87
N ASN A 69 -6.99 18.41 -13.95
CA ASN A 69 -7.04 19.42 -12.89
C ASN A 69 -7.58 18.85 -11.58
N GLU A 70 -8.65 18.06 -11.62
CA GLU A 70 -9.20 17.42 -10.41
C GLU A 70 -8.19 16.46 -9.76
N VAL A 71 -7.47 15.67 -10.57
CA VAL A 71 -6.40 14.78 -10.07
C VAL A 71 -5.24 15.59 -9.49
N ARG A 72 -4.86 16.73 -10.11
CA ARG A 72 -3.83 17.65 -9.57
C ARG A 72 -4.23 18.27 -8.24
N GLU A 73 -5.52 18.48 -8.01
CA GLU A 73 -6.06 18.96 -6.73
C GLU A 73 -6.09 17.85 -5.65
N GLY A 74 -5.65 16.62 -5.97
CA GLY A 74 -5.60 15.50 -5.04
C GLY A 74 -6.91 14.73 -4.90
N ARG A 75 -7.84 14.89 -5.87
CA ARG A 75 -9.12 14.17 -5.87
C ARG A 75 -9.04 12.84 -6.62
N ILE A 76 -9.87 11.89 -6.21
CA ILE A 76 -10.05 10.62 -6.91
C ILE A 76 -11.16 10.79 -7.95
N MET A 77 -10.87 10.44 -9.20
CA MET A 77 -11.80 10.59 -10.32
C MET A 77 -12.35 9.25 -10.80
N LEU A 78 -13.67 9.08 -10.73
CA LEU A 78 -14.40 7.98 -11.37
C LEU A 78 -14.87 8.43 -12.76
N LEU A 79 -14.36 7.77 -13.79
CA LEU A 79 -14.62 8.14 -15.18
C LEU A 79 -15.57 7.15 -15.83
N ASP A 80 -16.79 7.58 -16.15
CA ASP A 80 -17.73 6.77 -16.93
C ASP A 80 -17.41 6.90 -18.43
N ILE A 81 -16.94 5.79 -19.00
CA ILE A 81 -16.52 5.65 -20.40
C ILE A 81 -17.58 4.98 -21.29
N SER A 82 -18.80 4.74 -20.79
CA SER A 82 -19.85 3.98 -21.49
C SER A 82 -20.19 4.51 -22.89
N ARG A 83 -20.02 5.81 -23.14
CA ARG A 83 -20.26 6.42 -24.46
C ARG A 83 -19.21 6.05 -25.50
N LEU A 84 -17.96 5.92 -25.06
CA LEU A 84 -16.82 5.63 -25.93
C LEU A 84 -16.56 4.13 -26.05
N ASN A 85 -17.00 3.34 -25.08
CA ASN A 85 -16.92 1.88 -25.10
C ASN A 85 -18.14 1.23 -25.78
N ASN A 86 -18.47 1.66 -26.99
CA ASN A 86 -19.64 1.18 -27.74
C ASN A 86 -19.28 0.19 -28.88
N GLY A 87 -18.02 -0.26 -28.96
CA GLY A 87 -17.55 -1.21 -29.97
C GLY A 87 -17.23 -0.62 -31.35
N GLY A 88 -17.43 0.69 -31.55
CA GLY A 88 -17.00 1.38 -32.77
C GLY A 88 -15.47 1.57 -32.83
N GLU A 89 -14.86 1.45 -34.01
CA GLU A 89 -13.42 1.67 -34.17
C GLU A 89 -13.00 3.10 -33.80
N GLN A 90 -13.77 4.09 -34.23
CA GLN A 90 -13.49 5.51 -33.98
C GLN A 90 -13.58 5.85 -32.49
N SER A 91 -14.61 5.35 -31.80
CA SER A 91 -14.82 5.58 -30.37
C SER A 91 -13.78 4.85 -29.51
N HIS A 92 -13.35 3.65 -29.92
CA HIS A 92 -12.25 2.94 -29.25
C HIS A 92 -10.90 3.66 -29.42
N LEU A 93 -10.61 4.19 -30.61
CA LEU A 93 -9.42 5.02 -30.84
C LEU A 93 -9.45 6.31 -30.01
N GLU A 94 -10.61 6.96 -29.91
CA GLU A 94 -10.79 8.15 -29.09
C GLU A 94 -10.59 7.85 -27.60
N LEU A 95 -11.18 6.75 -27.10
CA LEU A 95 -10.98 6.28 -25.73
C LEU A 95 -9.51 6.03 -25.42
N LYS A 96 -8.79 5.34 -26.33
CA LYS A 96 -7.35 5.11 -26.18
C LYS A 96 -6.57 6.42 -26.13
N ARG A 97 -6.88 7.39 -26.98
CA ARG A 97 -6.26 8.72 -26.96
C ARG A 97 -6.50 9.45 -25.64
N ILE A 98 -7.72 9.37 -25.11
CA ILE A 98 -8.08 9.97 -23.82
C ILE A 98 -7.26 9.34 -22.68
N ILE A 99 -7.20 8.01 -22.62
CA ILE A 99 -6.43 7.28 -21.59
C ILE A 99 -4.95 7.66 -21.65
N GLU A 100 -4.34 7.62 -22.84
CA GLU A 100 -2.94 7.98 -23.02
C GLU A 100 -2.66 9.45 -22.70
N ARG A 101 -3.60 10.35 -23.02
CA ARG A 101 -3.47 11.77 -22.69
C ARG A 101 -3.53 12.01 -21.18
N ILE A 102 -4.48 11.40 -20.48
CA ILE A 102 -4.56 11.48 -19.01
C ILE A 102 -3.26 10.95 -18.41
N ARG A 103 -2.82 9.74 -18.80
CA ARG A 103 -1.58 9.14 -18.32
C ARG A 103 -0.35 10.02 -18.59
N GLY A 104 -0.27 10.62 -19.77
CA GLY A 104 0.82 11.53 -20.14
C GLY A 104 0.85 12.79 -19.26
N GLU A 105 -0.30 13.41 -19.01
CA GLU A 105 -0.39 14.64 -18.22
C GLU A 105 -0.28 14.42 -16.70
N THR A 106 -0.64 13.23 -16.21
CA THR A 106 -0.55 12.89 -14.78
C THR A 106 0.75 12.17 -14.39
N ARG A 107 1.63 11.87 -15.35
CA ARG A 107 2.92 11.21 -15.10
C ARG A 107 3.79 11.92 -14.05
N GLY A 108 3.72 13.25 -13.98
CA GLY A 108 4.51 14.06 -13.05
C GLY A 108 4.02 14.04 -11.59
N ILE A 109 2.79 13.56 -11.34
CA ILE A 109 2.15 13.57 -10.02
C ILE A 109 1.90 12.17 -9.45
N GLN A 110 2.50 11.13 -10.05
CA GLN A 110 2.39 9.73 -9.61
C GLN A 110 0.93 9.25 -9.47
N ALA A 111 0.03 9.76 -10.31
CA ALA A 111 -1.35 9.29 -10.31
C ALA A 111 -1.46 7.93 -11.00
N ASP A 112 -2.24 7.03 -10.39
CA ASP A 112 -2.55 5.74 -10.97
C ASP A 112 -3.85 5.78 -11.77
N LEU A 113 -3.93 4.92 -12.79
CA LEU A 113 -5.12 4.72 -13.61
C LEU A 113 -5.45 3.23 -13.64
N ALA A 114 -6.66 2.87 -13.21
CA ALA A 114 -7.14 1.51 -13.19
C ALA A 114 -8.58 1.43 -13.74
N LEU A 115 -8.89 0.31 -14.38
CA LEU A 115 -10.26 -0.05 -14.74
C LEU A 115 -10.92 -0.67 -13.51
N VAL A 116 -12.15 -0.24 -13.19
CA VAL A 116 -12.95 -0.70 -12.04
C VAL A 116 -14.25 -1.29 -12.55
#